data_AF-A0A1F6GZN1-F1
#
_entry.id   AF-A0A1F6GZN1-F1
#
_cell.length_a   1.000
_cell.length_b   1.000
_cell.length_c   1.000
_cell.angle_alpha   90.00
_cell.angle_beta   90.00
_cell.angle_gamma   90.00
#
_symmetry.space_group_name_H-M   'P 1'
#
loop_
_entity.id
_entity.type
_entity.pdbx_description
1 polymer ?
#
loop_
_entity_poly.entity_id
_entity_poly.type
_entity_poly.pdbx_seq_one_letter_code
_entity_poly.pdbx_strand_id
1 'polypeptide(L)'
;MKNVGTSSRAKRRVWVYTVSGLVGLLVTLSLFWALRNLILPSVVGALGAYLCRPILTRMHRIGISGHLAVVVLFGGFFLIVVLLTQQIQSVIPSELGKLELRIRIQYKINDQYKRLMGLDGDGKGNFLNSTFGGELRPLVDKAKSLAMLDLDERKTFIRQYMILYGPAMVTQKYFIYFQENQKAHRARLGNDYVESPTDSIDPNQPDPQPGSEAAAHGEKSLLSKISGVVSLWLASPFVFLFLIVDEGEIKRNLVYLVPNRYFEMALTVLNDVDQSIGNYLRGTMLECSLVGISFGLCMFLIGVDLQWALLIGLIAGVTNAIPFLGTAIGLVVGLAYALVVEDFSPVLPFVEVGSIPVWVVASVGVVHLLDNILFQPIVLGTAVSLHPIVVIIGVMGGSILLGLAGMLFAVPAIVVVKVFVSTSLRQLKAYRII
;
A
#
# COMPACT_ATOMS: atom_id res chain seq x y z
N MET A 1 -20.95 37.27 62.79
CA MET A 1 -20.79 35.82 62.51
C MET A 1 -21.77 35.42 61.41
N LYS A 2 -21.36 35.43 60.13
CA LYS A 2 -22.11 34.87 58.99
C LYS A 2 -21.11 34.62 57.84
N ASN A 3 -21.33 33.55 57.07
CA ASN A 3 -20.62 33.09 55.86
C ASN A 3 -19.46 32.07 56.02
N VAL A 4 -19.78 30.84 56.44
CA VAL A 4 -18.91 29.65 56.21
C VAL A 4 -19.62 28.55 55.36
N GLY A 5 -20.91 28.71 55.03
CA GLY A 5 -21.72 27.63 54.44
C GLY A 5 -21.79 27.54 52.90
N THR A 6 -21.34 28.54 52.15
CA THR A 6 -21.58 28.61 50.68
C THR A 6 -20.43 28.06 49.82
N SER A 7 -19.22 27.90 50.37
CA SER A 7 -18.05 27.46 49.58
C SER A 7 -18.02 25.94 49.31
N SER A 8 -18.63 25.11 50.18
CA SER A 8 -18.57 23.65 50.03
C SER A 8 -19.46 23.12 48.91
N ARG A 9 -20.64 23.72 48.69
CA ARG A 9 -21.55 23.34 47.59
C ARG A 9 -21.00 23.70 46.21
N ALA A 10 -20.33 24.85 46.09
CA ALA A 10 -19.67 25.26 44.85
C ALA A 10 -18.48 24.35 44.53
N LYS A 11 -17.61 24.06 45.51
CA LYS A 11 -16.50 23.11 45.36
C LYS A 11 -16.97 21.70 45.03
N ARG A 12 -18.04 21.21 45.69
CA ARG A 12 -18.64 19.88 45.39
C ARG A 12 -19.20 19.82 43.98
N ARG A 13 -19.82 20.90 43.48
CA ARG A 13 -20.38 20.95 42.12
C ARG A 13 -19.28 20.95 41.06
N VAL A 14 -18.23 21.74 41.26
CA VAL A 14 -17.04 21.73 40.38
C VAL A 14 -16.37 20.36 40.41
N TRP A 15 -16.21 19.75 41.59
CA TRP A 15 -15.61 18.42 41.73
C TRP A 15 -16.44 17.31 41.06
N VAL A 16 -17.76 17.36 41.15
CA VAL A 16 -18.64 16.42 40.44
C VAL A 16 -18.53 16.60 38.93
N TYR A 17 -18.47 17.83 38.40
CA TYR A 17 -18.28 18.06 36.97
C TYR A 17 -16.89 17.65 36.47
N THR A 18 -15.83 17.87 37.24
CA THR A 18 -14.47 17.45 36.83
C THR A 18 -14.31 15.93 36.89
N VAL A 19 -14.83 15.27 37.93
CA VAL A 19 -14.79 13.80 38.06
C VAL A 19 -15.67 13.14 37.00
N SER A 20 -16.88 13.63 36.76
CA SER A 20 -17.74 13.10 35.68
C SER A 20 -17.15 13.33 34.29
N GLY A 21 -16.51 14.48 34.05
CA GLY A 21 -15.79 14.74 32.80
C GLY A 21 -14.61 13.79 32.59
N LEU A 22 -13.84 13.50 33.64
CA LEU A 22 -12.68 12.61 33.58
C LEU A 22 -13.10 11.13 33.38
N VAL A 23 -14.16 10.70 34.07
CA VAL A 23 -14.78 9.38 33.86
C VAL A 23 -15.35 9.27 32.44
N GLY A 24 -16.05 10.29 31.96
CA GLY A 24 -16.56 10.34 30.59
C GLY A 24 -15.44 10.23 29.54
N LEU A 25 -14.31 10.93 29.75
CA LEU A 25 -13.15 10.86 28.88
C LEU A 25 -12.51 9.46 28.89
N LEU A 26 -12.36 8.83 30.07
CA LEU A 26 -11.84 7.46 30.18
C LEU A 26 -12.76 6.42 29.51
N VAL A 27 -14.07 6.53 29.70
CA VAL A 27 -15.05 5.66 29.03
C VAL A 27 -14.98 5.85 27.51
N THR A 28 -14.87 7.08 27.03
CA THR A 28 -14.75 7.38 25.59
C THR A 28 -13.46 6.79 25.01
N LEU A 29 -12.33 6.93 25.72
CA LEU A 29 -11.05 6.34 25.31
C LEU A 29 -11.10 4.80 25.34
N SER A 30 -11.73 4.20 26.35
CA SER A 30 -11.93 2.76 26.46
C SER A 30 -12.80 2.23 25.32
N LEU A 31 -13.89 2.93 24.99
CA LEU A 31 -14.76 2.61 23.86
C LEU A 31 -14.00 2.71 22.53
N PHE A 32 -13.21 3.75 22.33
CA PHE A 32 -12.38 3.92 21.12
C PHE A 32 -11.37 2.77 20.97
N TRP A 33 -10.74 2.36 22.07
CA TRP A 33 -9.81 1.23 22.06
C TRP A 33 -10.49 -0.10 21.76
N ALA A 34 -11.71 -0.32 22.28
CA ALA A 34 -12.52 -1.49 22.01
C ALA A 34 -13.02 -1.54 20.55
N LEU A 35 -13.42 -0.40 19.98
CA LEU A 35 -13.96 -0.30 18.62
C LEU A 35 -12.90 -0.09 17.53
N ARG A 36 -11.61 -0.02 17.87
CA ARG A 36 -10.52 0.29 16.90
C ARG A 36 -10.57 -0.53 15.61
N ASN A 37 -10.97 -1.80 15.70
CA ASN A 37 -11.05 -2.70 14.55
C ASN A 37 -12.22 -2.37 13.61
N LEU A 38 -13.29 -1.74 14.13
CA LEU A 38 -14.48 -1.34 13.36
C LEU A 38 -14.37 0.09 12.84
N ILE A 39 -13.64 0.95 13.55
CA ILE A 39 -13.45 2.37 13.18
C ILE A 39 -12.84 2.47 11.78
N LEU A 40 -11.84 1.64 11.48
CA LEU A 40 -11.05 1.79 10.27
C LEU A 40 -11.84 1.44 8.98
N PRO A 41 -12.55 0.30 8.89
CA PRO A 41 -13.49 0.07 7.79
C PRO A 41 -14.57 1.15 7.70
N SER A 42 -15.10 1.62 8.83
CA SER A 42 -16.15 2.64 8.86
C SER A 42 -15.66 3.98 8.31
N VAL A 43 -14.46 4.40 8.70
CA VAL A 43 -13.80 5.62 8.19
C VAL A 43 -13.56 5.50 6.69
N VAL A 44 -13.09 4.35 6.20
CA VAL A 44 -12.91 4.12 4.76
C VAL A 44 -14.23 4.26 4.02
N GLY A 45 -15.31 3.65 4.53
CA GLY A 45 -16.65 3.80 3.96
C GLY A 45 -17.11 5.26 3.93
N ALA A 46 -16.89 6.00 5.02
CA ALA A 46 -17.25 7.40 5.12
C ALA A 46 -16.47 8.29 4.15
N LEU A 47 -15.16 8.09 4.01
CA LEU A 47 -14.33 8.84 3.06
C LEU A 47 -14.70 8.49 1.61
N GLY A 48 -15.01 7.22 1.33
CA GLY A 48 -15.54 6.79 0.04
C GLY A 48 -16.85 7.52 -0.30
N ALA A 49 -17.77 7.62 0.66
CA ALA A 49 -19.02 8.35 0.48
C ALA A 49 -18.73 9.83 0.17
N TYR A 50 -17.79 10.41 0.90
CA TYR A 50 -17.35 11.80 0.72
C TYR A 50 -16.77 12.07 -0.69
N LEU A 51 -15.96 11.14 -1.19
CA LEU A 51 -15.39 11.15 -2.53
C LEU A 51 -16.45 11.05 -3.62
N CYS A 52 -17.51 10.27 -3.38
CA CYS A 52 -18.57 10.03 -4.36
C CYS A 52 -19.62 11.14 -4.41
N ARG A 53 -19.74 12.00 -3.38
CA ARG A 53 -20.73 13.11 -3.34
C ARG A 53 -20.77 13.98 -4.60
N PRO A 54 -19.65 14.47 -5.18
CA PRO A 54 -19.68 15.25 -6.42
C PRO A 54 -20.24 14.47 -7.62
N ILE A 55 -19.97 13.16 -7.69
CA ILE A 55 -20.48 12.29 -8.75
C ILE A 55 -21.98 12.09 -8.55
N LEU A 56 -22.43 11.85 -7.32
CA LEU A 56 -23.83 11.74 -6.95
C LEU A 56 -24.63 12.99 -7.37
N THR A 57 -24.14 14.19 -7.03
CA THR A 57 -24.80 15.45 -7.42
C THR A 57 -24.81 15.69 -8.94
N ARG A 58 -23.82 15.20 -9.68
CA ARG A 58 -23.84 15.22 -11.16
C ARG A 58 -24.89 14.26 -11.71
N MET A 59 -25.01 13.07 -11.13
CA MET A 59 -26.02 12.07 -11.52
C MET A 59 -27.44 12.58 -11.27
N HIS A 60 -27.69 13.23 -10.13
CA HIS A 60 -28.98 13.88 -9.85
C HIS A 60 -29.29 14.99 -10.87
N ARG A 61 -28.28 15.79 -11.26
CA ARG A 61 -28.46 16.81 -12.31
C ARG A 61 -28.81 16.22 -13.68
N ILE A 62 -28.42 14.98 -13.95
CA ILE A 62 -28.75 14.25 -15.19
C ILE A 62 -30.13 13.56 -15.08
N GLY A 63 -30.84 13.70 -13.95
CA GLY A 63 -32.19 13.16 -13.74
C GLY A 63 -32.21 11.74 -13.18
N ILE A 64 -31.07 11.21 -12.74
CA ILE A 64 -31.01 9.90 -12.09
C ILE A 64 -31.61 9.99 -10.69
N SER A 65 -32.56 9.12 -10.36
CA SER A 65 -33.16 9.05 -9.02
C SER A 65 -32.10 8.72 -7.96
N GLY A 66 -32.23 9.26 -6.75
CA GLY A 66 -31.16 9.16 -5.73
C GLY A 66 -30.74 7.73 -5.43
N HIS A 67 -31.70 6.84 -5.20
CA HIS A 67 -31.40 5.43 -4.93
C HIS A 67 -30.70 4.74 -6.11
N LEU A 68 -31.09 5.06 -7.35
CA LEU A 68 -30.46 4.49 -8.55
C LEU A 68 -29.02 5.00 -8.70
N ALA A 69 -28.76 6.27 -8.34
CA ALA A 69 -27.42 6.81 -8.33
C ALA A 69 -26.51 6.10 -7.32
N VAL A 70 -27.03 5.77 -6.12
CA VAL A 70 -26.30 4.97 -5.12
C VAL A 70 -25.99 3.57 -5.65
N VAL A 71 -26.97 2.88 -6.24
CA VAL A 71 -26.79 1.53 -6.78
C VAL A 71 -25.73 1.51 -7.89
N VAL A 72 -25.76 2.48 -8.80
CA VAL A 72 -24.78 2.61 -9.89
C VAL A 72 -23.39 2.91 -9.34
N LEU A 73 -23.25 3.80 -8.36
CA LEU A 73 -21.96 4.09 -7.72
C LEU A 73 -21.38 2.86 -7.02
N PHE A 74 -22.21 2.16 -6.25
CA PHE A 74 -21.79 0.96 -5.53
C PHE A 74 -21.43 -0.18 -6.50
N GLY A 75 -22.24 -0.40 -7.53
CA GLY A 75 -21.97 -1.37 -8.58
C GLY A 75 -20.71 -1.05 -9.37
N GLY A 76 -20.49 0.22 -9.71
CA GLY A 76 -19.27 0.69 -10.36
C GLY A 76 -18.02 0.49 -9.50
N PHE A 77 -18.09 0.83 -8.21
CA PHE A 77 -17.02 0.57 -7.26
C PHE A 77 -16.71 -0.93 -7.18
N PHE A 78 -17.73 -1.78 -7.01
CA PHE A 78 -17.55 -3.24 -6.97
C PHE A 78 -16.94 -3.79 -8.25
N LEU A 79 -17.40 -3.31 -9.42
CA LEU A 79 -16.84 -3.67 -10.71
C LEU A 79 -15.35 -3.30 -10.80
N ILE A 80 -14.98 -2.08 -10.39
CA ILE A 80 -13.57 -1.65 -10.35
C ILE A 80 -12.76 -2.59 -9.46
N VAL A 81 -13.24 -2.90 -8.25
CA VAL A 81 -12.55 -3.83 -7.35
C VAL A 81 -12.37 -5.20 -8.01
N VAL A 82 -13.38 -5.75 -8.67
CA VAL A 82 -13.29 -7.03 -9.39
C VAL A 82 -12.28 -6.98 -10.54
N LEU A 83 -12.26 -5.89 -11.31
CA LEU A 83 -11.28 -5.72 -12.39
C LEU A 83 -9.85 -5.61 -11.85
N LEU A 84 -9.66 -4.90 -10.73
CA LEU A 84 -8.37 -4.78 -10.07
C LEU A 84 -7.91 -6.13 -9.50
N THR A 85 -8.79 -6.91 -8.87
CA THR A 85 -8.43 -8.23 -8.35
C THR A 85 -8.09 -9.20 -9.47
N GLN A 86 -8.79 -9.15 -10.61
CA GLN A 86 -8.44 -9.97 -11.78
C GLN A 86 -7.07 -9.59 -12.36
N GLN A 87 -6.78 -8.30 -12.48
CA GLN A 87 -5.45 -7.81 -12.88
C GLN A 87 -4.36 -8.34 -11.94
N ILE A 88 -4.56 -8.25 -10.63
CA ILE A 88 -3.59 -8.75 -9.64
C ILE A 88 -3.45 -10.27 -9.73
N GLN A 89 -4.56 -11.02 -9.84
CA GLN A 89 -4.52 -12.48 -9.94
C GLN A 89 -3.78 -12.98 -11.17
N SER A 90 -3.91 -12.29 -12.31
CA SER A 90 -3.19 -12.65 -13.55
C SER A 90 -1.67 -12.57 -13.40
N VAL A 91 -1.20 -11.80 -12.42
CA VAL A 91 0.21 -11.51 -12.17
C VAL A 91 0.81 -12.36 -11.06
N ILE A 92 -0.01 -12.87 -10.12
CA ILE A 92 0.47 -13.75 -9.05
C ILE A 92 0.94 -15.08 -9.68
N PRO A 93 2.22 -15.44 -9.55
CA PRO A 93 2.72 -16.69 -10.12
C PRO A 93 2.05 -17.90 -9.46
N SER A 94 1.83 -18.97 -10.24
CA SER A 94 1.50 -20.30 -9.71
C SER A 94 2.58 -20.79 -8.73
N GLU A 95 2.32 -21.82 -7.93
CA GLU A 95 3.34 -22.34 -6.98
C GLU A 95 4.68 -22.65 -7.68
N LEU A 96 4.65 -23.27 -8.86
CA LEU A 96 5.85 -23.44 -9.69
C LEU A 96 6.43 -22.09 -10.14
N GLY A 97 5.59 -21.17 -10.61
CA GLY A 97 6.01 -19.85 -11.03
C GLY A 97 6.68 -19.04 -9.92
N LYS A 98 6.26 -19.20 -8.65
CA LYS A 98 6.91 -18.56 -7.49
C LYS A 98 8.31 -19.08 -7.28
N LEU A 99 8.48 -20.40 -7.38
CA LEU A 99 9.77 -21.08 -7.25
C LEU A 99 10.71 -20.71 -8.40
N GLU A 100 10.19 -20.72 -9.64
CA GLU A 100 10.92 -20.30 -10.83
C GLU A 100 11.33 -18.83 -10.75
N LEU A 101 10.43 -17.95 -10.30
CA LEU A 101 10.71 -16.53 -10.12
C LEU A 101 11.84 -16.29 -9.10
N ARG A 102 11.89 -17.03 -7.99
CA ARG A 102 13.02 -16.96 -7.04
C ARG A 102 14.35 -17.37 -7.68
N ILE A 103 14.36 -18.43 -8.48
CA ILE A 103 15.58 -18.87 -9.20
C ILE A 103 15.99 -17.84 -10.25
N ARG A 104 15.01 -17.31 -11.00
CA ARG A 104 15.21 -16.24 -11.99
C ARG A 104 15.82 -15.00 -11.34
N ILE A 105 15.29 -14.58 -10.19
CA ILE A 105 15.84 -13.48 -9.39
C ILE A 105 17.30 -13.76 -9.02
N GLN A 106 17.63 -14.94 -8.49
CA GLN A 106 19.02 -15.27 -8.15
C GLN A 106 19.96 -15.18 -9.35
N TYR A 107 19.56 -15.78 -10.48
CA TYR A 107 20.34 -15.74 -11.71
C TYR A 107 20.57 -14.30 -12.18
N LYS A 108 19.48 -13.53 -12.29
CA LYS A 108 19.49 -12.15 -12.80
C LYS A 108 20.29 -11.21 -11.91
N ILE A 109 20.13 -11.30 -10.58
CA ILE A 109 20.93 -10.53 -9.63
C ILE A 109 22.41 -10.84 -9.83
N ASN A 110 22.76 -12.13 -10.00
CA ASN A 110 24.14 -12.53 -10.20
C ASN A 110 24.71 -12.06 -11.55
N ASP A 111 23.94 -12.20 -12.63
CA ASP A 111 24.33 -11.79 -13.98
C ASP A 111 24.49 -10.27 -14.08
N GLN A 112 23.52 -9.50 -13.57
CA GLN A 112 23.58 -8.04 -13.53
C GLN A 112 24.69 -7.53 -12.61
N TYR A 113 24.90 -8.18 -11.45
CA TYR A 113 26.04 -7.84 -10.60
C TYR A 113 27.37 -8.05 -11.33
N LYS A 114 27.53 -9.15 -12.07
CA LYS A 114 28.75 -9.36 -12.86
C LYS A 114 28.93 -8.25 -13.90
N ARG A 115 27.91 -8.00 -14.73
CA ARG A 115 27.88 -6.96 -15.77
C ARG A 115 28.21 -5.58 -15.24
N LEU A 116 27.51 -5.15 -14.19
CA LEU A 116 27.71 -3.83 -13.58
C LEU A 116 29.09 -3.68 -12.96
N MET A 117 29.70 -4.78 -12.52
CA MET A 117 31.02 -4.78 -11.88
C MET A 117 32.14 -5.10 -12.86
N GLY A 118 31.85 -5.39 -14.13
CA GLY A 118 32.82 -5.79 -15.15
C GLY A 118 33.54 -7.11 -14.79
N LEU A 119 32.84 -8.04 -14.14
CA LEU A 119 33.37 -9.33 -13.66
C LEU A 119 33.12 -10.49 -14.64
N ASP A 120 32.54 -10.18 -15.79
CA ASP A 120 32.09 -11.08 -16.85
C ASP A 120 33.16 -11.32 -17.93
N GLY A 121 34.27 -10.58 -17.89
CA GLY A 121 35.46 -10.76 -18.75
C GLY A 121 36.73 -11.08 -17.95
N ASP A 122 37.76 -10.26 -18.07
CA ASP A 122 39.11 -10.43 -17.48
C ASP A 122 39.19 -10.52 -15.94
N GLY A 123 38.05 -10.49 -15.24
CA GLY A 123 37.99 -10.53 -13.78
C GLY A 123 38.57 -9.30 -13.07
N LYS A 124 39.08 -8.31 -13.81
CA LYS A 124 39.71 -7.09 -13.27
C LYS A 124 38.69 -6.12 -12.67
N GLY A 125 37.41 -6.28 -13.01
CA GLY A 125 36.33 -5.39 -12.60
C GLY A 125 36.47 -3.98 -13.18
N ASN A 126 35.41 -3.20 -13.09
CA ASN A 126 35.38 -1.82 -13.56
C ASN A 126 35.48 -0.81 -12.40
N PHE A 127 35.37 0.49 -12.70
CA PHE A 127 35.38 1.57 -11.70
C PHE A 127 34.37 1.32 -10.57
N LEU A 128 33.14 0.90 -10.90
CA LEU A 128 32.09 0.61 -9.92
C LEU A 128 32.49 -0.50 -8.94
N ASN A 129 33.19 -1.54 -9.43
CA ASN A 129 33.71 -2.60 -8.57
C ASN A 129 34.73 -2.07 -7.54
N SER A 130 35.62 -1.17 -7.97
CA SER A 130 36.62 -0.60 -7.08
C SER A 130 36.05 0.38 -6.05
N THR A 131 35.01 1.14 -6.41
CA THR A 131 34.44 2.18 -5.53
C THR A 131 33.35 1.65 -4.61
N PHE A 132 32.46 0.79 -5.12
CA PHE A 132 31.25 0.36 -4.41
C PHE A 132 31.16 -1.15 -4.19
N GLY A 133 32.11 -1.95 -4.69
CA GLY A 133 32.00 -3.42 -4.61
C GLY A 133 32.02 -4.00 -3.22
N GLY A 134 32.78 -3.39 -2.30
CA GLY A 134 32.78 -3.78 -0.89
C GLY A 134 31.43 -3.57 -0.21
N GLU A 135 30.69 -2.52 -0.59
CA GLU A 135 29.40 -2.16 0.01
C GLU A 135 28.22 -2.88 -0.66
N LEU A 136 28.28 -3.09 -1.98
CA LEU A 136 27.23 -3.76 -2.75
C LEU A 136 27.20 -5.26 -2.53
N ARG A 137 28.36 -5.91 -2.36
CA ARG A 137 28.45 -7.36 -2.20
C ARG A 137 27.60 -7.93 -1.05
N PRO A 138 27.63 -7.41 0.19
CA PRO A 138 26.78 -7.93 1.27
C PRO A 138 25.27 -7.71 1.00
N LEU A 139 24.89 -6.64 0.30
CA LEU A 139 23.50 -6.42 -0.10
C LEU A 139 23.05 -7.44 -1.14
N VAL A 140 23.90 -7.74 -2.12
CA VAL A 140 23.65 -8.75 -3.15
C VAL A 140 23.56 -10.14 -2.54
N ASP A 141 24.44 -10.48 -1.62
CA ASP A 141 24.43 -11.78 -0.92
C ASP A 141 23.18 -11.93 -0.04
N LYS A 142 22.76 -10.85 0.64
CA LYS A 142 21.49 -10.83 1.40
C LYS A 142 20.26 -10.93 0.48
N ALA A 143 20.26 -10.27 -0.67
CA ALA A 143 19.18 -10.38 -1.65
C ALA A 143 19.10 -11.81 -2.23
N LYS A 144 20.25 -12.45 -2.49
CA LYS A 144 20.33 -13.85 -2.92
C LYS A 144 19.83 -14.81 -1.85
N SER A 145 20.17 -14.59 -0.57
CA SER A 145 19.73 -15.46 0.52
C SER A 145 18.22 -15.39 0.74
N LEU A 146 17.60 -14.22 0.56
CA LEU A 146 16.14 -14.07 0.59
C LEU A 146 15.42 -14.83 -0.52
N ALA A 147 16.10 -15.03 -1.65
CA ALA A 147 15.59 -15.80 -2.78
C ALA A 147 15.99 -17.29 -2.73
N MET A 148 16.71 -17.77 -1.71
CA MET A 148 17.10 -19.18 -1.60
C MET A 148 15.87 -20.07 -1.38
N LEU A 149 15.84 -21.18 -2.11
CA LEU A 149 14.82 -22.22 -1.95
C LEU A 149 15.22 -23.14 -0.80
N ASP A 150 14.26 -23.47 0.05
CA ASP A 150 14.41 -24.50 1.08
C ASP A 150 14.46 -25.92 0.46
N LEU A 151 14.88 -26.93 1.24
CA LEU A 151 15.00 -28.31 0.77
C LEU A 151 13.69 -28.85 0.18
N ASP A 152 12.54 -28.57 0.79
CA ASP A 152 11.24 -29.04 0.30
C ASP A 152 10.75 -28.26 -0.93
N GLU A 153 11.03 -26.96 -0.98
CA GLU A 153 10.78 -26.10 -2.14
C GLU A 153 11.58 -26.55 -3.37
N ARG A 154 12.84 -26.98 -3.16
CA ARG A 154 13.70 -27.53 -4.22
C ARG A 154 13.13 -28.82 -4.80
N LYS A 155 12.67 -29.76 -3.96
CA LYS A 155 12.07 -31.02 -4.44
C LYS A 155 10.84 -30.72 -5.29
N THR A 156 10.01 -29.81 -4.80
CA THR A 156 8.77 -29.39 -5.45
C THR A 156 9.06 -28.74 -6.80
N PHE A 157 10.04 -27.83 -6.87
CA PHE A 157 10.47 -27.20 -8.11
C PHE A 157 10.94 -28.23 -9.14
N ILE A 158 11.90 -29.09 -8.80
CA ILE A 158 12.44 -30.10 -9.73
C ILE A 158 11.31 -31.01 -10.23
N ARG A 159 10.44 -31.48 -9.33
CA ARG A 159 9.32 -32.37 -9.66
C ARG A 159 8.35 -31.69 -10.62
N GLN A 160 7.80 -30.53 -10.24
CA GLN A 160 6.81 -29.83 -11.04
C GLN A 160 7.38 -29.38 -12.39
N TYR A 161 8.64 -28.93 -12.41
CA TYR A 161 9.32 -28.52 -13.62
C TYR A 161 9.53 -29.71 -14.58
N MET A 162 9.94 -30.88 -14.07
CA MET A 162 10.07 -32.10 -14.89
C MET A 162 8.72 -32.63 -15.40
N ILE A 163 7.64 -32.53 -14.61
CA ILE A 163 6.29 -32.95 -15.04
C ILE A 163 5.76 -32.06 -16.16
N LEU A 164 5.95 -30.74 -16.06
CA LEU A 164 5.41 -29.76 -17.00
C LEU A 164 6.21 -29.67 -18.30
N TYR A 165 7.53 -29.81 -18.24
CA TYR A 165 8.42 -29.55 -19.38
C TYR A 165 9.19 -30.78 -19.88
N GLY A 166 9.19 -31.89 -19.13
CA GLY A 166 9.91 -33.12 -19.48
C GLY A 166 11.44 -33.05 -19.35
N PRO A 167 12.16 -34.18 -19.52
CA PRO A 167 13.62 -34.26 -19.39
C PRO A 167 14.39 -33.56 -20.53
N ALA A 168 13.72 -33.23 -21.64
CA ALA A 168 14.34 -32.59 -22.80
C ALA A 168 14.57 -31.07 -22.63
N MET A 169 13.96 -30.44 -21.61
CA MET A 169 14.08 -28.99 -21.35
C MET A 169 15.08 -28.64 -20.22
N VAL A 170 15.88 -29.62 -19.78
CA VAL A 170 17.02 -29.44 -18.83
C VAL A 170 18.01 -28.36 -19.30
N THR A 171 17.92 -27.95 -20.57
CA THR A 171 18.73 -26.92 -21.20
C THR A 171 18.24 -25.48 -20.97
N GLN A 172 17.11 -25.25 -20.28
CA GLN A 172 16.70 -23.88 -19.93
C GLN A 172 17.73 -23.25 -18.98
N LYS A 173 18.25 -22.08 -19.39
CA LYS A 173 19.26 -21.26 -18.71
C LYS A 173 19.13 -21.19 -17.18
N TYR A 174 17.90 -21.05 -16.66
CA TYR A 174 17.62 -20.96 -15.22
C TYR A 174 17.73 -22.30 -14.48
N PHE A 175 17.31 -23.39 -15.13
CA PHE A 175 17.42 -24.73 -14.57
C PHE A 175 18.89 -25.17 -14.51
N ILE A 176 19.67 -24.86 -15.56
CA ILE A 176 21.12 -25.07 -15.56
C ILE A 176 21.78 -24.29 -14.42
N TYR A 177 21.49 -22.99 -14.31
CA TYR A 177 22.03 -22.16 -13.22
C TYR A 177 21.70 -22.71 -11.84
N PHE A 178 20.46 -23.16 -11.63
CA PHE A 178 20.05 -23.79 -10.38
C PHE A 178 20.88 -25.03 -10.07
N GLN A 179 21.06 -25.93 -11.04
CA GLN A 179 21.90 -27.12 -10.88
C GLN A 179 23.37 -26.77 -10.62
N GLU A 180 23.94 -25.79 -11.32
CA GLU A 180 25.32 -25.34 -11.12
C GLU A 180 25.52 -24.74 -9.74
N ASN A 181 24.57 -23.93 -9.27
CA ASN A 181 24.63 -23.32 -7.94
C ASN A 181 24.54 -24.40 -6.84
N GLN A 182 23.73 -25.44 -7.05
CA GLN A 182 23.71 -26.61 -6.15
C GLN A 182 25.01 -27.39 -6.16
N LYS A 183 25.58 -27.68 -7.33
CA LYS A 183 26.88 -28.35 -7.46
C LYS A 183 27.99 -27.55 -6.75
N ALA A 184 28.01 -26.24 -6.94
CA ALA A 184 28.95 -25.35 -6.26
C ALA A 184 28.75 -25.35 -4.73
N HIS A 185 27.50 -25.40 -4.25
CA HIS A 185 27.21 -25.55 -2.83
C HIS A 185 27.69 -26.89 -2.27
N ARG A 186 27.44 -28.00 -2.98
CA ARG A 186 27.93 -29.35 -2.63
C ARG A 186 29.45 -29.39 -2.58
N ALA A 187 30.13 -28.77 -3.55
CA ALA A 187 31.59 -28.67 -3.59
C ALA A 187 32.19 -27.86 -2.43
N ARG A 188 31.46 -26.84 -1.92
CA ARG A 188 31.90 -26.04 -0.76
C ARG A 188 31.74 -26.79 0.57
N LEU A 189 30.75 -27.67 0.67
CA LEU A 189 30.46 -28.44 1.89
C LEU A 189 31.31 -29.72 1.98
N GLY A 190 31.84 -30.24 0.86
CA GLY A 190 32.80 -31.35 0.87
C GLY A 190 32.32 -32.55 1.69
N ASN A 191 33.10 -32.95 2.71
CA ASN A 191 32.79 -34.07 3.60
C ASN A 191 31.68 -33.78 4.62
N ASP A 192 31.31 -32.51 4.84
CA ASP A 192 30.20 -32.11 5.71
C ASP A 192 28.84 -32.14 4.98
N TYR A 193 28.84 -32.61 3.73
CA TYR A 193 27.63 -32.78 2.93
C TYR A 193 26.88 -34.06 3.34
N VAL A 194 25.73 -33.90 3.98
CA VAL A 194 24.75 -34.99 4.13
C VAL A 194 23.91 -35.04 2.85
N GLU A 195 23.99 -36.14 2.10
CA GLU A 195 23.16 -36.36 0.91
C GLU A 195 21.69 -36.19 1.27
N SER A 196 21.03 -35.25 0.59
CA SER A 196 19.60 -35.04 0.77
C SER A 196 18.87 -36.03 -0.14
N PRO A 197 17.67 -36.54 0.24
CA PRO A 197 16.90 -37.50 -0.58
C PRO A 197 16.57 -37.04 -2.02
N THR A 198 16.91 -35.81 -2.39
CA THR A 198 16.81 -35.24 -3.74
C THR A 198 17.98 -35.54 -4.67
N ASP A 199 19.13 -35.95 -4.15
CA ASP A 199 20.35 -36.13 -4.96
C ASP A 199 20.31 -37.41 -5.81
N SER A 200 19.38 -38.32 -5.50
CA SER A 200 19.23 -39.64 -6.14
C SER A 200 17.83 -39.87 -6.73
N ILE A 201 17.13 -38.82 -7.17
CA ILE A 201 15.79 -38.94 -7.75
C ILE A 201 15.84 -39.83 -9.01
N ASP A 202 15.42 -41.09 -8.87
CA ASP A 202 15.03 -41.98 -9.97
C ASP A 202 13.69 -41.48 -10.52
N PRO A 203 13.61 -41.00 -11.78
CA PRO A 203 12.38 -40.50 -12.38
C PRO A 203 11.24 -41.53 -12.44
N ASN A 204 11.53 -42.83 -12.23
CA ASN A 204 10.57 -43.93 -12.36
C ASN A 204 10.15 -44.56 -11.03
N GLN A 205 10.60 -44.05 -9.88
CA GLN A 205 10.23 -44.61 -8.58
C GLN A 205 8.85 -44.10 -8.12
N PRO A 206 7.89 -44.98 -7.74
CA PRO A 206 6.60 -44.54 -7.23
C PRO A 206 6.77 -43.87 -5.85
N ASP A 207 6.13 -42.72 -5.69
CA ASP A 207 6.14 -41.82 -4.52
C ASP A 207 6.01 -42.51 -3.14
N PRO A 208 6.68 -42.02 -2.08
CA PRO A 208 6.02 -41.82 -0.81
C PRO A 208 5.02 -40.67 -0.97
N GLN A 209 3.73 -40.93 -0.75
CA GLN A 209 2.66 -39.93 -0.93
C GLN A 209 2.99 -38.62 -0.21
N PRO A 210 2.85 -37.45 -0.86
CA PRO A 210 2.89 -36.19 -0.14
C PRO A 210 1.75 -36.21 0.88
N GLY A 211 2.08 -36.14 2.17
CA GLY A 211 1.08 -36.01 3.22
C GLY A 211 0.17 -34.84 2.86
N SER A 212 -1.14 -35.11 2.76
CA SER A 212 -2.19 -34.14 2.40
C SER A 212 -2.20 -32.86 3.25
N GLU A 213 -1.43 -32.84 4.33
CA GLU A 213 -1.30 -31.78 5.30
C GLU A 213 -0.48 -30.58 4.78
N ALA A 214 0.62 -30.79 4.02
CA ALA A 214 1.52 -29.70 3.63
C ALA A 214 0.92 -28.77 2.54
N ALA A 215 0.28 -29.35 1.51
CA ALA A 215 -0.42 -28.57 0.48
C ALA A 215 -1.69 -27.91 1.02
N ALA A 216 -2.41 -28.57 1.94
CA ALA A 216 -3.57 -28.00 2.60
C ALA A 216 -3.21 -26.84 3.54
N HIS A 217 -2.02 -26.82 4.15
CA HIS A 217 -1.62 -25.76 5.08
C HIS A 217 -1.35 -24.41 4.39
N GLY A 218 -0.82 -24.40 3.17
CA GLY A 218 -0.54 -23.17 2.41
C GLY A 218 -1.81 -22.46 1.92
N GLU A 219 -2.71 -23.20 1.27
CA GLU A 219 -3.99 -22.68 0.81
C GLU A 219 -4.91 -22.29 1.97
N LYS A 220 -5.03 -23.12 3.02
CA LYS A 220 -5.88 -22.79 4.17
C LYS A 220 -5.36 -21.57 4.93
N SER A 221 -4.05 -21.31 4.97
CA SER A 221 -3.46 -20.14 5.63
C SER A 221 -3.76 -18.83 4.88
N LEU A 222 -3.70 -18.84 3.55
CA LEU A 222 -4.06 -17.65 2.75
C LEU A 222 -5.57 -17.42 2.73
N LEU A 223 -6.37 -18.47 2.54
CA LEU A 223 -7.83 -18.36 2.54
C LEU A 223 -8.40 -17.92 3.89
N SER A 224 -7.85 -18.41 5.01
CA SER A 224 -8.26 -17.97 6.37
C SER A 224 -7.83 -16.54 6.69
N LYS A 225 -6.65 -16.09 6.21
CA LYS A 225 -6.23 -14.69 6.32
C LYS A 225 -7.14 -13.77 5.49
N ILE A 226 -7.49 -14.18 4.28
CA ILE A 226 -8.39 -13.42 3.40
C ILE A 226 -9.81 -13.38 3.99
N SER A 227 -10.35 -14.50 4.48
CA SER A 227 -11.69 -14.53 5.07
C SER A 227 -11.82 -13.66 6.31
N GLY A 228 -10.78 -13.60 7.15
CA GLY A 228 -10.74 -12.72 8.32
C GLY A 228 -10.73 -11.24 7.95
N VAL A 229 -9.95 -10.87 6.92
CA VAL A 229 -9.92 -9.50 6.38
C VAL A 229 -11.29 -9.16 5.77
N VAL A 230 -11.84 -10.01 4.91
CA VAL A 230 -13.14 -9.77 4.27
C VAL A 230 -14.26 -9.61 5.30
N SER A 231 -14.30 -10.44 6.35
CA SER A 231 -15.32 -10.35 7.40
C SER A 231 -15.25 -9.03 8.19
N LEU A 232 -14.05 -8.51 8.48
CA LEU A 232 -13.90 -7.26 9.22
C LEU A 232 -14.20 -6.04 8.34
N TRP A 233 -13.80 -6.10 7.07
CA TRP A 233 -13.93 -5.00 6.13
C TRP A 233 -15.34 -4.85 5.53
N LEU A 234 -16.22 -5.82 5.77
CA LEU A 234 -17.63 -5.76 5.36
C LEU A 234 -18.37 -4.54 5.93
N ALA A 235 -17.93 -4.00 7.06
CA ALA A 235 -18.52 -2.78 7.63
C ALA A 235 -18.31 -1.54 6.73
N SER A 236 -17.23 -1.47 5.95
CA SER A 236 -16.94 -0.33 5.06
C SER A 236 -18.04 -0.07 4.02
N PRO A 237 -18.44 -1.04 3.18
CA PRO A 237 -19.52 -0.83 2.20
C PRO A 237 -20.87 -0.51 2.86
N PHE A 238 -21.16 -1.05 4.05
CA PHE A 238 -22.38 -0.69 4.80
C PHE A 238 -22.36 0.77 5.24
N VAL A 239 -21.27 1.23 5.85
CA VAL A 239 -21.12 2.63 6.29
C VAL A 239 -21.11 3.58 5.09
N PHE A 240 -20.43 3.21 4.01
CA PHE A 240 -20.46 3.95 2.75
C PHE A 240 -21.90 4.13 2.24
N LEU A 241 -22.68 3.05 2.14
CA LEU A 241 -24.05 3.10 1.64
C LEU A 241 -24.92 3.96 2.55
N PHE A 242 -24.83 3.75 3.87
CA PHE A 242 -25.62 4.52 4.84
C PHE A 242 -25.33 6.02 4.77
N LEU A 243 -24.06 6.41 4.64
CA LEU A 243 -23.64 7.82 4.57
C LEU A 243 -23.91 8.49 3.22
N ILE A 244 -24.05 7.72 2.14
CA ILE A 244 -24.50 8.25 0.84
C ILE A 244 -26.02 8.45 0.83
N VAL A 245 -26.76 7.52 1.43
CA VAL A 245 -28.23 7.62 1.53
C VAL A 245 -28.63 8.69 2.55
N ASP A 246 -27.80 8.97 3.55
CA ASP A 246 -28.03 10.06 4.50
C ASP A 246 -28.05 11.43 3.79
N GLU A 247 -29.22 12.06 3.75
CA GLU A 247 -29.44 13.41 3.21
C GLU A 247 -28.93 14.52 4.16
N GLY A 248 -28.06 14.18 5.11
CA GLY A 248 -27.53 15.07 6.13
C GLY A 248 -28.30 15.05 7.45
N GLU A 249 -29.10 14.02 7.71
CA GLU A 249 -29.81 13.87 8.99
C GLU A 249 -28.83 13.70 10.15
N ILE A 250 -27.73 12.97 9.92
CA ILE A 250 -26.67 12.78 10.92
C ILE A 250 -26.06 14.14 11.29
N LYS A 251 -25.74 14.96 10.28
CA LYS A 251 -25.18 16.31 10.49
C LYS A 251 -26.17 17.18 11.28
N ARG A 252 -27.45 17.17 10.90
CA ARG A 252 -28.52 17.93 11.55
C ARG A 252 -28.69 17.52 13.03
N ASN A 253 -28.74 16.23 13.31
CA ASN A 253 -28.87 15.69 14.66
C ASN A 253 -27.65 16.01 15.54
N LEU A 254 -26.44 15.98 14.96
CA LEU A 254 -25.23 16.36 15.68
C LEU A 254 -25.27 17.85 16.10
N VAL A 255 -25.75 18.72 15.21
CA VAL A 255 -25.88 20.16 15.49
C VAL A 255 -26.96 20.42 16.55
N TYR A 256 -28.03 19.62 16.62
CA TYR A 256 -29.06 19.75 17.67
C TYR A 256 -28.55 19.46 19.09
N LEU A 257 -27.44 18.73 19.25
CA LEU A 257 -26.81 18.49 20.56
C LEU A 257 -26.08 19.74 21.09
N VAL A 258 -25.81 20.72 20.23
CA VAL A 258 -25.05 21.92 20.59
C VAL A 258 -25.97 22.94 21.26
N PRO A 259 -25.60 23.50 22.43
CA PRO A 259 -26.37 24.59 23.04
C PRO A 259 -26.50 25.78 22.11
N ASN A 260 -27.67 26.43 22.10
CA ASN A 260 -27.99 27.54 21.17
C ASN A 260 -26.91 28.65 21.13
N ARG A 261 -26.24 28.93 22.25
CA ARG A 261 -25.14 29.92 22.33
C ARG A 261 -23.95 29.61 21.40
N TYR A 262 -23.70 28.35 21.10
CA TYR A 262 -22.55 27.90 20.31
C TYR A 262 -22.95 27.36 18.93
N PHE A 263 -24.22 27.50 18.55
CA PHE A 263 -24.79 26.91 17.33
C PHE A 263 -24.05 27.36 16.06
N GLU A 264 -23.92 28.67 15.85
CA GLU A 264 -23.23 29.24 14.68
C GLU A 264 -21.76 28.83 14.61
N MET A 265 -21.08 28.82 15.77
CA MET A 265 -19.68 28.39 15.87
C MET A 265 -19.55 26.91 15.47
N ALA A 266 -20.38 26.03 16.03
CA ALA A 266 -20.35 24.61 15.74
C ALA A 266 -20.68 24.32 14.27
N LEU A 267 -21.68 25.01 13.70
CA LEU A 267 -22.03 24.87 12.30
C LEU A 267 -20.88 25.29 11.38
N THR A 268 -20.20 26.40 11.69
CA THR A 268 -19.05 26.88 10.91
C THR A 268 -17.89 25.90 10.99
N VAL A 269 -17.52 25.45 12.19
CA VAL A 269 -16.45 24.46 12.38
C VAL A 269 -16.76 23.18 11.63
N LEU A 270 -18.00 22.69 11.73
CA LEU A 270 -18.42 21.47 11.05
C LEU A 270 -18.35 21.63 9.53
N ASN A 271 -18.74 22.78 8.98
CA ASN A 271 -18.69 23.05 7.55
C ASN A 271 -17.25 23.18 7.03
N ASP A 272 -16.37 23.87 7.75
CA ASP A 272 -14.98 24.06 7.36
C ASP A 272 -14.21 22.72 7.41
N VAL A 273 -14.47 21.89 8.42
CA VAL A 273 -13.90 20.54 8.53
C VAL A 273 -14.37 19.66 7.38
N ASP A 274 -15.68 19.66 7.11
CA ASP A 274 -16.32 18.91 6.01
C ASP A 274 -15.67 19.27 4.67
N GLN A 275 -15.62 20.56 4.34
CA GLN A 275 -15.02 21.06 3.10
C GLN A 275 -13.52 20.72 2.99
N SER A 276 -12.77 20.79 4.10
CA SER A 276 -11.35 20.49 4.12
C SER A 276 -11.05 19.01 3.88
N ILE A 277 -11.82 18.10 4.49
CA ILE A 277 -11.74 16.65 4.22
C ILE A 277 -12.02 16.39 2.74
N GLY A 278 -13.07 17.01 2.20
CA GLY A 278 -13.47 16.89 0.80
C GLY A 278 -12.41 17.31 -0.19
N ASN A 279 -11.86 18.51 0.00
CA ASN A 279 -10.84 19.06 -0.85
C ASN A 279 -9.57 18.21 -0.82
N TYR A 280 -9.15 17.78 0.38
CA TYR A 280 -8.00 16.89 0.53
C TYR A 280 -8.20 15.56 -0.21
N LEU A 281 -9.30 14.83 0.07
CA LEU A 281 -9.57 13.53 -0.54
C LEU A 281 -9.62 13.59 -2.07
N ARG A 282 -10.31 14.59 -2.64
CA ARG A 282 -10.42 14.79 -4.09
C ARG A 282 -9.06 15.13 -4.70
N GLY A 283 -8.30 15.95 -3.99
CA GLY A 283 -6.94 16.27 -4.36
C GLY A 283 -6.06 15.02 -4.43
N THR A 284 -6.02 14.25 -3.35
CA THR A 284 -5.24 13.00 -3.28
C THR A 284 -5.66 12.00 -4.35
N MET A 285 -6.96 11.83 -4.64
CA MET A 285 -7.41 10.95 -5.72
C MET A 285 -6.93 11.40 -7.10
N LEU A 286 -6.93 12.71 -7.36
CA LEU A 286 -6.40 13.27 -8.60
C LEU A 286 -4.88 13.07 -8.69
N GLU A 287 -4.15 13.29 -7.59
CA GLU A 287 -2.71 13.05 -7.48
C GLU A 287 -2.34 11.58 -7.73
N CYS A 288 -3.00 10.65 -7.05
CA CYS A 288 -2.86 9.20 -7.25
C CYS A 288 -3.08 8.81 -8.71
N SER A 289 -4.08 9.39 -9.36
CA SER A 289 -4.39 9.12 -10.76
C SER A 289 -3.30 9.66 -11.69
N LEU A 290 -2.83 10.89 -11.46
CA LEU A 290 -1.76 11.50 -12.26
C LEU A 290 -0.44 10.73 -12.12
N VAL A 291 -0.05 10.37 -10.89
CA VAL A 291 1.14 9.57 -10.62
C VAL A 291 1.02 8.19 -11.25
N GLY A 292 -0.12 7.51 -11.09
CA GLY A 292 -0.30 6.17 -11.62
C GLY A 292 -0.29 6.11 -13.16
N ILE A 293 -0.96 7.07 -13.82
CA ILE A 293 -0.93 7.19 -15.29
C ILE A 293 0.48 7.52 -15.77
N SER A 294 1.17 8.44 -15.10
CA SER A 294 2.54 8.83 -15.47
C SER A 294 3.53 7.68 -15.32
N PHE A 295 3.45 6.92 -14.21
CA PHE A 295 4.27 5.72 -14.01
C PHE A 295 3.96 4.66 -15.06
N GLY A 296 2.68 4.37 -15.32
CA GLY A 296 2.29 3.38 -16.31
C GLY A 296 2.80 3.75 -17.71
N LEU A 297 2.67 5.02 -18.09
CA LEU A 297 3.17 5.52 -19.37
C LEU A 297 4.70 5.43 -19.46
N CYS A 298 5.41 5.90 -18.44
CA CYS A 298 6.88 5.85 -18.42
C CYS A 298 7.43 4.42 -18.49
N MET A 299 6.84 3.48 -17.74
CA MET A 299 7.24 2.07 -17.79
C MET A 299 6.98 1.47 -19.17
N PHE A 300 5.81 1.73 -19.75
CA PHE A 300 5.46 1.26 -21.09
C PHE A 300 6.43 1.79 -22.16
N LEU A 301 6.81 3.08 -22.09
CA LEU A 301 7.73 3.69 -23.05
C LEU A 301 9.15 3.08 -23.03
N ILE A 302 9.61 2.61 -21.86
CA ILE A 302 10.91 1.92 -21.72
C ILE A 302 10.85 0.48 -22.25
N GLY A 303 9.67 -0.05 -22.54
CA GLY A 303 9.47 -1.39 -23.09
C GLY A 303 9.04 -2.43 -22.08
N VAL A 304 8.52 -2.01 -20.92
CA VAL A 304 7.76 -2.89 -20.03
C VAL A 304 6.43 -3.21 -20.70
N ASP A 305 6.06 -4.50 -20.70
CA ASP A 305 4.77 -4.94 -21.23
C ASP A 305 3.60 -4.15 -20.63
N LEU A 306 2.61 -3.84 -21.46
CA LEU A 306 1.50 -2.95 -21.07
C LEU A 306 0.78 -3.42 -19.78
N GLN A 307 0.58 -4.73 -19.61
CA GLN A 307 -0.07 -5.29 -18.41
C GLN A 307 0.73 -4.97 -17.14
N TRP A 308 2.05 -5.16 -17.19
CA TRP A 308 2.95 -4.90 -16.06
C TRP A 308 3.16 -3.40 -15.83
N ALA A 309 3.25 -2.61 -16.90
CA ALA A 309 3.35 -1.16 -16.81
C ALA A 309 2.11 -0.57 -16.13
N LEU A 310 0.91 -1.00 -16.53
CA LEU A 310 -0.34 -0.60 -15.89
C LEU A 310 -0.41 -1.04 -14.42
N LEU A 311 0.04 -2.25 -14.10
CA LEU A 311 0.07 -2.73 -12.72
C LEU A 311 1.04 -1.93 -11.85
N ILE A 312 2.25 -1.66 -12.34
CA ILE A 312 3.24 -0.84 -11.62
C ILE A 312 2.69 0.57 -11.42
N GLY A 313 2.10 1.16 -12.45
CA GLY A 313 1.43 2.46 -12.38
C GLY A 313 0.29 2.48 -11.38
N LEU A 314 -0.59 1.47 -11.39
CA LEU A 314 -1.68 1.34 -10.44
C LEU A 314 -1.16 1.25 -9.00
N ILE A 315 -0.17 0.39 -8.74
CA ILE A 315 0.41 0.22 -7.41
C ILE A 315 1.03 1.54 -6.95
N ALA A 316 1.88 2.16 -7.76
CA ALA A 316 2.53 3.43 -7.44
C ALA A 316 1.52 4.56 -7.21
N GLY A 317 0.46 4.63 -8.04
CA GLY A 317 -0.61 5.63 -7.90
C GLY A 317 -1.41 5.45 -6.62
N VAL A 318 -1.86 4.22 -6.32
CA VAL A 318 -2.64 3.92 -5.10
C VAL A 318 -1.80 4.17 -3.85
N THR A 319 -0.52 3.77 -3.85
CA THR A 319 0.35 3.98 -2.70
C THR A 319 0.75 5.45 -2.52
N ASN A 320 0.65 6.27 -3.57
CA ASN A 320 0.83 7.72 -3.46
C ASN A 320 -0.22 8.42 -2.60
N ALA A 321 -1.31 7.73 -2.21
CA ALA A 321 -2.23 8.24 -1.20
C ALA A 321 -1.53 8.48 0.15
N ILE A 322 -0.43 7.75 0.41
CA ILE A 322 0.50 8.03 1.49
C ILE A 322 1.64 8.88 0.91
N PRO A 323 1.88 10.11 1.42
CA PRO A 323 2.90 11.00 0.89
C PRO A 323 4.27 10.31 0.76
N PHE A 324 4.94 10.55 -0.38
CA PHE A 324 6.26 10.01 -0.75
C PHE A 324 6.35 8.49 -0.96
N LEU A 325 5.28 7.74 -0.66
CA LEU A 325 5.32 6.28 -0.72
C LEU A 325 5.11 5.76 -2.16
N GLY A 326 4.35 6.49 -2.98
CA GLY A 326 4.04 6.13 -4.37
C GLY A 326 5.26 5.91 -5.24
N THR A 327 6.12 6.93 -5.32
CA THR A 327 7.36 6.90 -6.11
C THR A 327 8.36 5.90 -5.55
N ALA A 328 8.46 5.75 -4.23
CA ALA A 328 9.35 4.78 -3.58
C ALA A 328 8.96 3.34 -3.91
N ILE A 329 7.67 3.01 -3.84
CA ILE A 329 7.17 1.68 -4.21
C ILE A 329 7.29 1.48 -5.73
N GLY A 330 6.98 2.48 -6.54
CA GLY A 330 7.17 2.43 -7.99
C GLY A 330 8.60 2.11 -8.39
N LEU A 331 9.59 2.69 -7.69
CA LEU A 331 11.01 2.38 -7.89
C LEU A 331 11.32 0.91 -7.57
N VAL A 332 10.91 0.44 -6.38
CA VAL A 332 11.21 -0.92 -5.92
C VAL A 332 10.58 -1.96 -6.85
N VAL A 333 9.29 -1.79 -7.19
CA VAL A 333 8.56 -2.73 -8.04
C VAL A 333 9.07 -2.66 -9.48
N GLY A 334 9.30 -1.44 -10.01
CA GLY A 334 9.83 -1.25 -11.36
C GLY A 334 11.24 -1.85 -11.52
N LEU A 335 12.11 -1.66 -10.53
CA LEU A 335 13.47 -2.22 -10.56
C LEU A 335 13.44 -3.74 -10.40
N ALA A 336 12.57 -4.26 -9.53
CA ALA A 336 12.37 -5.70 -9.42
C ALA A 336 11.91 -6.30 -10.75
N TYR A 337 10.97 -5.66 -11.45
CA TYR A 337 10.54 -6.08 -12.78
C TYR A 337 11.69 -6.04 -13.80
N ALA A 338 12.43 -4.92 -13.83
CA ALA A 338 13.61 -4.73 -14.70
C ALA A 338 14.64 -5.85 -14.55
N LEU A 339 14.84 -6.31 -13.31
CA LEU A 339 15.76 -7.39 -13.01
C LEU A 339 15.18 -8.74 -13.42
N VAL A 340 13.88 -8.99 -13.31
CA VAL A 340 13.29 -10.33 -13.50
C VAL A 340 12.97 -10.64 -14.95
N VAL A 341 12.41 -9.71 -15.71
CA VAL A 341 11.89 -10.00 -17.06
C VAL A 341 13.00 -9.90 -18.10
N GLU A 342 13.06 -10.83 -19.06
CA GLU A 342 14.08 -10.81 -20.14
C GLU A 342 13.55 -10.20 -21.43
N ASP A 343 12.24 -10.29 -21.64
CA ASP A 343 11.57 -9.76 -22.81
C ASP A 343 11.19 -8.30 -22.56
N PHE A 344 12.00 -7.40 -23.10
CA PHE A 344 11.67 -5.98 -23.17
C PHE A 344 11.58 -5.56 -24.62
N SER A 345 10.49 -4.88 -24.94
CA SER A 345 10.25 -4.34 -26.28
C SER A 345 10.25 -2.81 -26.17
N PRO A 346 11.43 -2.17 -26.09
CA PRO A 346 11.52 -0.72 -25.94
C PRO A 346 10.80 -0.02 -27.10
N VAL A 347 9.85 0.83 -26.76
CA VAL A 347 9.14 1.67 -27.73
C VAL A 347 10.05 2.82 -28.19
N LEU A 348 10.95 3.27 -27.32
CA LEU A 348 11.89 4.34 -27.59
C LEU A 348 13.17 3.80 -28.25
N PRO A 349 13.58 4.33 -29.42
CA PRO A 349 14.66 3.77 -30.23
C PRO A 349 16.07 3.93 -29.62
N PHE A 350 16.22 4.74 -28.57
CA PHE A 350 17.49 4.98 -27.87
C PHE A 350 17.64 4.16 -26.58
N VAL A 351 16.66 3.32 -26.25
CA VAL A 351 16.70 2.46 -25.04
C VAL A 351 17.31 1.12 -25.43
N GLU A 352 18.56 0.89 -25.03
CA GLU A 352 19.21 -0.40 -25.20
C GLU A 352 18.79 -1.37 -24.09
N VAL A 353 18.55 -2.64 -24.46
CA VAL A 353 18.09 -3.71 -23.54
C VAL A 353 19.07 -3.92 -22.36
N GLY A 354 20.36 -3.65 -22.57
CA GLY A 354 21.37 -3.74 -21.50
C GLY A 354 21.27 -2.64 -20.43
N SER A 355 20.57 -1.55 -20.71
CA SER A 355 20.52 -0.34 -19.87
C SER A 355 19.18 -0.14 -19.13
N ILE A 356 18.28 -1.12 -19.18
CA ILE A 356 16.90 -1.00 -18.67
C ILE A 356 16.81 -0.58 -17.20
N PRO A 357 17.62 -1.11 -16.26
CA PRO A 357 17.57 -0.65 -14.86
C PRO A 357 17.84 0.85 -14.72
N VAL A 358 18.72 1.41 -15.55
CA VAL A 358 19.04 2.85 -15.55
C VAL A 358 17.84 3.64 -16.05
N TRP A 359 17.19 3.19 -17.12
CA TRP A 359 15.99 3.83 -17.66
C TRP A 359 14.80 3.77 -16.69
N VAL A 360 14.65 2.67 -15.94
CA VAL A 360 13.64 2.57 -14.88
C VAL A 360 13.88 3.62 -13.79
N VAL A 361 15.11 3.77 -13.32
CA VAL A 361 15.48 4.82 -12.34
C VAL A 361 15.23 6.21 -12.93
N ALA A 362 15.61 6.44 -14.19
CA ALA A 362 15.38 7.72 -14.86
C ALA A 362 13.88 8.06 -14.97
N SER A 363 13.05 7.09 -15.34
CA SER A 363 11.59 7.26 -15.40
C SER A 363 10.96 7.53 -14.05
N VAL A 364 11.37 6.81 -13.01
CA VAL A 364 10.95 7.11 -11.63
C VAL A 364 11.33 8.55 -11.27
N GLY A 365 12.56 8.97 -11.62
CA GLY A 365 13.03 10.34 -11.39
C GLY A 365 12.17 11.39 -12.11
N VAL A 366 11.79 11.12 -13.36
CA VAL A 366 10.87 11.98 -14.12
C VAL A 366 9.51 12.07 -13.43
N VAL A 367 8.91 10.93 -13.06
CA VAL A 367 7.60 10.95 -12.39
C VAL A 367 7.68 11.64 -11.03
N HIS A 368 8.76 11.44 -10.26
CA HIS A 368 8.96 12.12 -8.99
C HIS A 368 9.12 13.63 -9.16
N LEU A 369 9.77 14.08 -10.23
CA LEU A 369 9.89 15.50 -10.55
C LEU A 369 8.53 16.10 -10.94
N LEU A 370 7.77 15.40 -11.78
CA LEU A 370 6.40 15.79 -12.15
C LEU A 370 5.51 15.88 -10.91
N ASP A 371 5.62 14.92 -10.00
CA ASP A 371 4.86 14.90 -8.75
C ASP A 371 5.14 16.15 -7.89
N ASN A 372 6.41 16.44 -7.62
CA ASN A 372 6.79 17.56 -6.76
C ASN A 372 6.55 18.95 -7.41
N ILE A 373 6.78 19.09 -8.72
CA ILE A 373 6.74 20.40 -9.39
C ILE A 373 5.35 20.70 -9.98
N LEU A 374 4.66 19.70 -10.51
CA LEU A 374 3.39 19.90 -11.21
C LEU A 374 2.20 19.36 -10.42
N PHE A 375 2.22 18.08 -10.02
CA PHE A 375 1.02 17.46 -9.45
C PHE A 375 0.67 18.00 -8.08
N GLN A 376 1.65 18.11 -7.17
CA GLN A 376 1.43 18.66 -5.84
C GLN A 376 0.86 20.09 -5.87
N PRO A 377 1.38 21.06 -6.65
CA PRO A 377 0.76 22.38 -6.72
C PRO A 377 -0.64 22.40 -7.31
N ILE A 378 -0.90 21.60 -8.36
CA ILE A 378 -2.23 21.48 -8.99
C ILE A 378 -3.25 20.94 -7.97
N VAL A 379 -2.82 20.01 -7.13
CA VAL A 379 -3.67 19.29 -6.17
C VAL A 379 -3.85 20.07 -4.86
N LEU A 380 -2.74 20.53 -4.27
CA LEU A 380 -2.67 21.05 -2.91
C LEU A 380 -2.73 22.58 -2.85
N GLY A 381 -2.63 23.28 -3.98
CA GLY A 381 -2.46 24.74 -4.08
C GLY A 381 -3.52 25.61 -3.39
N THR A 382 -4.62 25.03 -2.92
CA THR A 382 -5.67 25.73 -2.15
C THR A 382 -6.18 24.99 -0.91
N ALA A 383 -5.79 23.73 -0.69
CA ALA A 383 -6.52 22.86 0.23
C ALA A 383 -6.06 22.97 1.69
N VAL A 384 -4.77 22.82 2.01
CA VAL A 384 -4.27 22.97 3.39
C VAL A 384 -2.77 23.24 3.40
N SER A 385 -2.34 24.39 3.92
CA SER A 385 -0.92 24.70 4.15
C SER A 385 -0.35 23.91 5.34
N LEU A 386 -0.07 22.62 5.16
CA LEU A 386 0.67 21.84 6.16
C LEU A 386 2.16 21.98 5.90
N HIS A 387 2.93 22.27 6.95
CA HIS A 387 4.38 22.22 6.86
C HIS A 387 4.82 20.76 6.63
N PRO A 388 5.76 20.46 5.70
CA PRO A 388 6.16 19.08 5.38
C PRO A 388 6.56 18.25 6.61
N ILE A 389 7.24 18.88 7.58
CA ILE A 389 7.61 18.22 8.84
C ILE A 389 6.42 17.67 9.64
N VAL A 390 5.28 18.38 9.63
CA VAL A 390 4.07 17.96 10.34
C VAL A 390 3.48 16.73 9.66
N VAL A 391 3.52 16.68 8.32
CA VAL A 391 3.09 15.52 7.55
C VAL A 391 3.98 14.31 7.85
N ILE A 392 5.31 14.47 7.81
CA ILE A 392 6.25 13.37 8.10
C ILE A 392 6.05 12.84 9.51
N ILE A 393 6.04 13.71 10.53
CA ILE A 393 5.81 13.32 11.92
C ILE A 393 4.44 12.66 12.08
N GLY A 394 3.42 13.18 11.41
CA GLY A 394 2.07 12.62 11.42
C GLY A 394 2.00 11.22 10.82
N VAL A 395 2.63 10.98 9.67
CA VAL A 395 2.69 9.67 9.01
C VAL A 395 3.47 8.67 9.87
N MET A 396 4.60 9.09 10.46
CA MET A 396 5.37 8.27 11.41
C MET A 396 4.59 7.96 12.68
N GLY A 397 3.87 8.93 13.26
CA GLY A 397 3.01 8.70 14.41
C GLY A 397 1.84 7.77 14.09
N GLY A 398 1.21 7.98 12.93
CA GLY A 398 0.13 7.13 12.43
C GLY A 398 0.57 5.69 12.22
N SER A 399 1.77 5.46 11.67
CA SER A 399 2.31 4.12 11.48
C SER A 399 2.48 3.34 12.77
N ILE A 400 2.92 4.00 13.84
CA ILE A 400 3.10 3.37 15.14
C ILE A 400 1.75 3.03 15.78
N LEU A 401 0.74 3.89 15.62
CA LEU A 401 -0.57 3.74 16.28
C LEU A 401 -1.48 2.71 15.59
N LEU A 402 -1.61 2.80 14.27
CA LEU A 402 -2.58 2.03 13.48
C LEU A 402 -1.95 1.33 12.26
N GLY A 403 -0.62 1.26 12.19
CA GLY A 403 0.08 0.64 11.06
C GLY A 403 -0.13 1.38 9.74
N LEU A 404 -0.25 0.63 8.65
CA LEU A 404 -0.45 1.16 7.30
C LEU A 404 -1.66 2.10 7.20
N ALA A 405 -2.75 1.77 7.88
CA ALA A 405 -3.94 2.61 7.85
C ALA A 405 -3.75 3.93 8.59
N GLY A 406 -2.96 3.93 9.66
CA GLY A 406 -2.59 5.17 10.34
C GLY A 406 -1.72 6.08 9.47
N MET A 407 -0.84 5.51 8.63
CA MET A 407 -0.10 6.27 7.62
C MET A 407 -1.05 6.92 6.61
N LEU A 408 -2.03 6.17 6.10
CA LEU A 408 -3.02 6.63 5.12
C LEU A 408 -3.89 7.77 5.65
N PHE A 409 -4.34 7.67 6.91
CA PHE A 409 -5.24 8.67 7.50
C PHE A 409 -4.54 9.78 8.28
N ALA A 410 -3.20 9.74 8.38
CA ALA A 410 -2.42 10.73 9.12
C ALA A 410 -2.72 12.16 8.64
N VAL A 411 -2.61 12.40 7.34
CA VAL A 411 -2.78 13.74 6.77
C VAL A 411 -4.23 14.23 6.94
N PRO A 412 -5.29 13.49 6.55
CA PRO A 412 -6.67 13.89 6.85
C PRO A 412 -6.89 14.22 8.33
N ALA A 413 -6.38 13.40 9.24
CA ALA A 413 -6.54 13.62 10.67
C ALA A 413 -5.88 14.95 11.11
N ILE A 414 -4.66 15.23 10.63
CA ILE A 414 -3.96 16.50 10.89
C ILE A 414 -4.76 17.69 10.35
N VAL A 415 -5.30 17.56 9.13
CA VAL A 415 -6.14 18.59 8.51
C VAL A 415 -7.36 18.87 9.39
N VAL A 416 -8.09 17.84 9.81
CA VAL A 416 -9.26 17.97 10.68
C VAL A 416 -8.91 18.68 11.97
N VAL A 417 -7.83 18.25 12.65
CA VAL A 417 -7.39 18.87 13.91
C VAL A 417 -7.01 20.34 13.69
N LYS A 418 -6.22 20.64 12.65
CA LYS A 418 -5.80 22.00 12.32
C LYS A 418 -7.00 22.91 12.05
N VAL A 419 -7.92 22.47 11.21
CA VAL A 419 -9.11 23.25 10.83
C VAL A 419 -10.05 23.42 12.02
N PHE A 420 -10.27 22.36 12.80
CA PHE A 420 -11.07 22.42 14.00
C PHE A 420 -10.51 23.44 15.01
N VAL A 421 -9.21 23.37 15.33
CA VAL A 421 -8.56 24.28 16.28
C VAL A 421 -8.55 25.72 15.77
N SER A 422 -8.11 25.93 14.53
CA SER A 422 -8.00 27.28 13.97
C SER A 422 -9.37 27.97 13.83
N THR A 423 -10.39 27.23 13.40
CA THR A 423 -11.76 27.76 13.24
C THR A 423 -12.40 28.00 14.60
N SER A 424 -12.24 27.07 15.54
CA SER A 424 -12.77 27.25 16.92
C SER A 424 -12.13 28.46 17.60
N LEU A 425 -10.80 28.62 17.54
CA LEU A 425 -10.12 29.78 18.12
C LEU A 425 -10.55 31.10 17.47
N ARG A 426 -10.76 31.11 16.15
CA ARG A 426 -11.25 32.29 15.43
C ARG A 426 -12.66 32.67 15.87
N GLN A 427 -13.56 31.69 15.93
CA GLN A 427 -14.94 31.91 16.35
C GLN A 427 -15.03 32.34 17.81
N LEU A 428 -14.29 31.69 18.70
CA LEU A 428 -14.26 32.03 20.12
C LEU A 428 -13.78 33.48 20.35
N LYS A 429 -12.79 33.96 19.60
CA LYS A 429 -12.36 35.38 19.60
C LYS A 429 -13.41 36.31 19.01
N ALA A 430 -14.04 35.93 17.90
CA ALA A 430 -15.08 36.73 17.25
C ALA A 430 -16.29 36.97 18.17
N TYR A 431 -16.70 35.95 18.92
CA TYR A 431 -17.78 36.03 19.92
C TYR A 431 -17.34 36.58 21.28
N ARG A 432 -16.07 37.03 21.43
CA ARG A 432 -15.47 37.50 22.71
C ARG A 432 -15.70 36.55 23.88
N ILE A 433 -15.63 35.24 23.62
CA ILE A 433 -15.71 34.21 24.67
C ILE A 433 -14.36 34.05 25.37
N ILE A 434 -13.27 34.35 24.65
CA ILE A 434 -11.86 34.44 25.11
C ILE A 434 -11.21 35.71 24.58
#